data_AF-A0A1I7L5Q1-F1
#
_entry.id   AF-A0A1I7L5Q1-F1
#
_cell.length_a   1.000
_cell.length_b   1.000
_cell.length_c   1.000
_cell.angle_alpha   90.00
_cell.angle_beta   90.00
_cell.angle_gamma   90.00
#
_symmetry.space_group_name_H-M   'P 1'
#
loop_
_entity.id
_entity.type
_entity.pdbx_description
1 polymer ?
#
loop_
_entity_poly.entity_id
_entity_poly.type
_entity_poly.pdbx_seq_one_letter_code
_entity_poly.pdbx_strand_id
1 'polypeptide(L)'
;MNSQNNLSKLFPMIKTREQVLEEIHSKDNLRGKFETWTEDQKENFLSICTGAKGVKMLYDCYFKEILNPEYTPERLSALLSIIIGKKVTVKYQLPNDNTRIGDELSLVITDIVVELEDGTLANIEVQKLGYAFTGERASCYSADLLLRQYKRVRDSLKTNFSYKNIAPVYTIVFLE
;
A
#
# COMPACT_ATOMS: atom_id res chain seq x y z
N MET A 1 14.79 35.18 -18.79
CA MET A 1 15.64 34.08 -19.30
C MET A 1 14.89 32.78 -19.06
N ASN A 2 14.19 32.27 -20.08
CA ASN A 2 13.40 31.04 -20.01
C ASN A 2 14.30 29.83 -20.28
N SER A 3 14.74 29.14 -19.23
CA SER A 3 15.21 27.76 -19.37
C SER A 3 13.99 26.84 -19.32
N GLN A 4 13.26 26.73 -20.44
CA GLN A 4 12.28 25.65 -20.59
C GLN A 4 13.05 24.33 -20.78
N ASN A 5 13.33 23.66 -19.66
CA ASN A 5 13.68 22.24 -19.66
C ASN A 5 12.49 21.47 -20.24
N ASN A 6 12.55 21.18 -21.54
CA ASN A 6 11.47 20.49 -22.23
C ASN A 6 11.60 18.99 -21.95
N LEU A 7 11.07 18.56 -20.79
CA LEU A 7 11.07 17.17 -20.31
C LEU A 7 10.58 16.19 -21.39
N SER A 8 9.71 16.61 -22.31
CA SER A 8 9.25 15.79 -23.43
C SER A 8 10.37 15.34 -24.37
N LYS A 9 11.49 16.09 -24.46
CA LYS A 9 12.67 15.68 -25.25
C LYS A 9 13.45 14.54 -24.60
N LEU A 10 13.38 14.42 -23.27
CA LEU A 10 14.06 13.39 -22.49
C LEU A 10 13.16 12.17 -22.24
N PHE A 11 11.84 12.39 -22.20
CA PHE A 11 10.83 11.36 -21.94
C PHE A 11 9.80 11.38 -23.08
N PRO A 12 10.05 10.65 -24.18
CA PRO A 12 9.19 10.66 -25.36
C PRO A 12 7.80 10.03 -25.11
N MET A 13 7.61 9.37 -23.95
CA MET A 13 6.32 8.88 -23.50
C MET A 13 5.38 9.97 -22.96
N ILE A 14 5.87 11.19 -22.69
CA ILE A 14 5.03 12.29 -22.20
C ILE A 14 4.13 12.76 -23.35
N LYS A 15 2.83 12.58 -23.18
CA LYS A 15 1.80 13.06 -24.12
C LYS A 15 1.26 14.41 -23.68
N THR A 16 0.93 15.27 -24.64
CA THR A 16 0.13 16.46 -24.36
C THR A 16 -1.32 16.09 -24.11
N ARG A 17 -2.07 17.02 -23.50
CA ARG A 17 -3.49 16.81 -23.20
C ARG A 17 -4.30 16.54 -24.48
N GLU A 18 -3.98 17.26 -25.55
CA GLU A 18 -4.63 17.13 -26.86
C GLU A 18 -4.39 15.75 -27.45
N GLN A 19 -3.15 15.25 -27.39
CA GLN A 19 -2.81 13.90 -27.87
C GLN A 19 -3.55 12.80 -27.11
N VAL A 20 -3.70 12.94 -25.79
CA VAL A 20 -4.48 12.00 -24.98
C VAL A 20 -5.97 12.04 -25.34
N LEU A 21 -6.53 13.23 -25.53
CA LEU A 21 -7.93 13.40 -25.93
C LEU A 21 -8.20 12.86 -27.33
N GLU A 22 -7.33 13.12 -28.30
CA GLU A 22 -7.41 12.55 -29.64
C GLU A 22 -7.43 11.01 -29.59
N GLU A 23 -6.57 10.40 -28.78
CA GLU A 23 -6.54 8.95 -28.60
C GLU A 23 -7.86 8.42 -28.00
N ILE A 24 -8.41 9.09 -26.99
CA ILE A 24 -9.69 8.72 -26.38
C ILE A 24 -10.83 8.84 -27.39
N HIS A 25 -10.89 9.94 -28.15
CA HIS A 25 -11.96 10.19 -29.12
C HIS A 25 -11.82 9.37 -30.40
N SER A 26 -10.63 8.84 -30.70
CA SER A 26 -10.39 7.96 -31.84
C SER A 26 -10.99 6.56 -31.69
N LYS A 27 -11.36 6.15 -30.46
CA LYS A 27 -11.91 4.83 -30.17
C LYS A 27 -13.25 4.96 -29.44
N ASP A 28 -14.32 4.45 -30.05
CA ASP A 28 -15.68 4.59 -29.53
C ASP A 28 -15.85 4.02 -28.12
N ASN A 29 -15.16 2.94 -27.78
CA ASN A 29 -15.19 2.34 -26.44
C ASN A 29 -14.55 3.24 -25.37
N LEU A 30 -13.44 3.92 -25.69
CA LEU A 30 -12.77 4.84 -24.78
C LEU A 30 -13.59 6.11 -24.62
N ARG A 31 -14.05 6.66 -25.74
CA ARG A 31 -14.93 7.83 -25.77
C ARG A 31 -16.19 7.60 -24.93
N GLY A 32 -16.89 6.50 -25.17
CA GLY A 32 -18.11 6.16 -24.45
C GLY A 32 -17.89 6.09 -22.94
N LYS A 33 -16.79 5.48 -22.48
CA LYS A 33 -16.44 5.40 -21.05
C LYS A 33 -16.02 6.75 -20.47
N PHE A 34 -15.26 7.54 -21.23
CA PHE A 34 -14.77 8.85 -20.78
C PHE A 34 -15.91 9.85 -20.63
N GLU A 35 -16.90 9.80 -21.52
CA GLU A 35 -18.08 10.66 -21.48
C GLU A 35 -18.99 10.37 -20.26
N THR A 36 -18.97 9.16 -19.70
CA THR A 36 -19.76 8.84 -18.47
C THR A 36 -19.15 9.42 -17.19
N TRP A 37 -17.91 9.92 -17.23
CA TRP A 37 -17.22 10.44 -16.04
C TRP A 37 -17.62 11.89 -15.73
N THR A 38 -17.49 12.28 -14.46
CA THR A 38 -17.63 13.68 -14.05
C THR A 38 -16.45 14.51 -14.56
N GLU A 39 -16.62 15.84 -14.64
CA GLU A 39 -15.53 16.72 -15.07
C GLU A 39 -14.29 16.59 -14.16
N ASP A 40 -14.47 16.47 -12.85
CA ASP A 40 -13.36 16.23 -11.91
C ASP A 40 -12.61 14.92 -12.20
N GLN A 41 -13.33 13.85 -12.55
CA GLN A 41 -12.72 12.56 -12.90
C GLN A 41 -11.95 12.65 -14.22
N LYS A 42 -12.52 13.31 -15.23
CA LYS A 42 -11.86 13.57 -16.53
C LYS A 42 -10.58 14.38 -16.34
N GLU A 43 -10.64 15.47 -15.58
CA GLU A 43 -9.48 16.33 -15.28
C GLU A 43 -8.39 15.57 -14.53
N ASN A 44 -8.77 14.78 -13.52
CA ASN A 44 -7.81 14.00 -12.75
C ASN A 44 -7.12 12.93 -13.63
N PHE A 45 -7.88 12.24 -14.48
CA PHE A 45 -7.34 11.26 -15.42
C PHE A 45 -6.37 11.88 -16.44
N LEU A 46 -6.74 13.01 -17.04
CA LEU A 46 -5.88 13.72 -17.99
C LEU A 46 -4.62 14.25 -17.30
N SER A 47 -4.73 14.76 -16.07
CA SER A 47 -3.58 15.16 -15.27
C SER A 47 -2.62 14.00 -15.01
N ILE A 48 -3.15 12.79 -14.81
CA ILE A 48 -2.35 11.56 -14.66
C ILE A 48 -1.66 11.21 -15.98
N CYS A 49 -2.39 11.17 -17.09
CA CYS A 49 -1.85 10.76 -18.40
C CYS A 49 -0.79 11.72 -18.95
N THR A 50 -0.91 13.00 -18.61
CA THR A 50 0.06 14.05 -18.99
C THR A 50 1.24 14.14 -18.03
N GLY A 51 1.22 13.38 -16.92
CA GLY A 51 2.26 13.41 -15.89
C GLY A 51 2.20 14.65 -14.98
N ALA A 52 1.16 15.48 -15.09
CA ALA A 52 0.94 16.62 -14.19
C ALA A 52 0.56 16.17 -12.76
N LYS A 53 0.01 14.97 -12.60
CA LYS A 53 -0.27 14.32 -11.31
C LYS A 53 0.17 12.86 -11.35
N GLY A 54 0.66 12.33 -10.23
CA GLY A 54 0.86 10.89 -10.06
C GLY A 54 -0.46 10.16 -9.79
N VAL A 55 -0.52 8.87 -10.14
CA VAL A 55 -1.59 8.00 -9.62
C VAL A 55 -1.39 7.86 -8.13
N LYS A 56 -2.47 8.04 -7.37
CA LYS A 56 -2.47 7.84 -5.92
C LYS A 56 -2.50 6.36 -5.57
N MET A 57 -1.41 5.65 -5.86
CA MET A 57 -1.31 4.19 -5.80
C MET A 57 -1.52 3.65 -4.38
N LEU A 58 -1.23 4.46 -3.37
CA LEU A 58 -1.36 4.09 -1.97
C LEU A 58 -2.77 4.30 -1.42
N TYR A 59 -3.69 4.89 -2.20
CA TYR A 59 -5.08 5.03 -1.78
C TYR A 59 -5.84 3.70 -1.84
N ASP A 60 -6.85 3.60 -0.98
CA ASP A 60 -7.68 2.41 -0.77
C ASP A 60 -8.10 1.69 -2.06
N CYS A 61 -8.63 2.42 -3.04
CA CYS A 61 -9.16 1.83 -4.26
C CYS A 61 -8.11 1.13 -5.15
N TYR A 62 -6.81 1.40 -4.95
CA TYR A 62 -5.75 0.73 -5.67
C TYR A 62 -5.01 -0.25 -4.77
N PHE A 63 -4.57 0.20 -3.59
CA PHE A 63 -3.77 -0.62 -2.70
C PHE A 63 -4.57 -1.80 -2.16
N LYS A 64 -5.79 -1.58 -1.64
CA LYS A 64 -6.62 -2.67 -1.10
C LYS A 64 -7.09 -3.63 -2.17
N GLU A 65 -7.34 -3.15 -3.39
CA GLU A 65 -7.78 -4.01 -4.50
C GLU A 65 -6.62 -4.84 -5.08
N ILE A 66 -5.43 -4.26 -5.22
CA ILE A 66 -4.28 -4.94 -5.83
C ILE A 66 -3.58 -5.86 -4.84
N LEU A 67 -3.49 -5.47 -3.58
CA LEU A 67 -2.70 -6.15 -2.55
C LEU A 67 -3.57 -6.81 -1.47
N ASN A 68 -4.83 -7.10 -1.80
CA ASN A 68 -5.72 -7.79 -0.88
C ASN A 68 -5.16 -9.19 -0.54
N PRO A 69 -4.88 -9.50 0.73
CA PRO A 69 -4.39 -10.82 1.13
C PRO A 69 -5.44 -11.93 1.02
N GLU A 70 -6.74 -11.60 0.98
CA GLU A 70 -7.82 -12.59 0.85
C GLU A 70 -8.06 -12.97 -0.61
N TYR A 71 -8.02 -11.99 -1.53
CA TYR A 71 -8.30 -12.23 -2.96
C TYR A 71 -7.03 -12.60 -3.75
N THR A 72 -5.90 -11.99 -3.44
CA THR A 72 -4.64 -12.13 -4.20
C THR A 72 -3.40 -12.12 -3.28
N PRO A 73 -3.26 -13.11 -2.37
CA PRO A 73 -2.14 -13.18 -1.42
C PRO A 73 -0.77 -13.26 -2.11
N GLU A 74 -0.69 -13.76 -3.34
CA GLU A 74 0.55 -13.89 -4.11
C GLU A 74 1.19 -12.54 -4.43
N ARG A 75 0.37 -11.50 -4.68
CA ARG A 75 0.86 -10.14 -4.98
C ARG A 75 1.48 -9.49 -3.76
N LEU A 76 0.79 -9.61 -2.61
CA LEU A 76 1.32 -9.14 -1.34
C LEU A 76 2.58 -9.92 -0.94
N SER A 77 2.58 -11.24 -1.13
CA SER A 77 3.76 -12.10 -0.89
C SER A 77 4.97 -11.67 -1.73
N ALA A 78 4.76 -11.37 -3.01
CA ALA A 78 5.82 -10.90 -3.90
C ALA A 78 6.39 -9.54 -3.44
N LEU A 79 5.51 -8.60 -3.09
CA LEU A 79 5.91 -7.29 -2.58
C LEU A 79 6.72 -7.41 -1.28
N LEU A 80 6.20 -8.18 -0.31
CA LEU A 80 6.88 -8.41 0.97
C LEU A 80 8.22 -9.12 0.78
N SER A 81 8.32 -10.05 -0.18
CA SER A 81 9.57 -10.75 -0.46
C SER A 81 10.67 -9.79 -0.92
N ILE A 82 10.30 -8.81 -1.75
CA ILE A 82 11.22 -7.78 -2.23
C ILE A 82 11.65 -6.87 -1.08
N ILE A 83 10.69 -6.37 -0.29
CA ILE A 83 10.98 -5.41 0.79
C ILE A 83 11.83 -6.04 1.90
N ILE A 84 11.53 -7.28 2.29
CA ILE A 84 12.24 -7.98 3.36
C ILE A 84 13.59 -8.53 2.85
N GLY A 85 13.75 -8.71 1.54
CA GLY A 85 14.96 -9.28 0.94
C GLY A 85 15.08 -10.80 1.09
N LYS A 86 13.97 -11.49 1.40
CA LYS A 86 13.88 -12.96 1.45
C LYS A 86 12.54 -13.39 0.86
N LYS A 87 12.48 -14.59 0.26
CA LYS A 87 11.20 -15.15 -0.21
C LYS A 87 10.28 -15.39 0.98
N VAL A 88 9.09 -14.80 0.96
CA VAL A 88 8.02 -14.99 1.94
C VAL A 88 6.70 -15.26 1.25
N THR A 89 5.81 -15.98 1.95
CA THR A 89 4.47 -16.31 1.47
C THR A 89 3.47 -15.97 2.57
N VAL A 90 2.46 -15.18 2.21
CA VAL A 90 1.34 -14.80 3.07
C VAL A 90 0.45 -16.02 3.27
N LYS A 91 0.25 -16.41 4.52
CA LYS A 91 -0.59 -17.56 4.91
C LYS A 91 -2.06 -17.16 5.04
N TYR A 92 -2.33 -16.11 5.82
CA TYR A 92 -3.64 -15.47 5.95
C TYR A 92 -3.51 -14.10 6.63
N GLN A 93 -4.53 -13.26 6.45
CA GLN A 93 -4.70 -12.04 7.21
C GLN A 93 -5.20 -12.35 8.63
N LEU A 94 -4.62 -11.68 9.62
CA LEU A 94 -5.09 -11.69 10.99
C LEU A 94 -6.13 -10.59 11.19
N PRO A 95 -7.20 -10.84 11.97
CA PRO A 95 -8.16 -9.80 12.29
C PRO A 95 -7.48 -8.66 13.06
N ASN A 96 -7.85 -7.42 12.70
CA ASN A 96 -7.38 -6.25 13.44
C ASN A 96 -8.07 -6.20 14.81
N ASP A 97 -7.30 -6.28 15.89
CA ASP A 97 -7.82 -5.95 17.22
C ASP A 97 -8.13 -4.45 17.25
N ASN A 98 -9.42 -4.11 17.32
CA ASN A 98 -9.93 -2.74 17.32
C ASN A 98 -9.56 -1.93 18.57
N THR A 99 -8.88 -2.53 19.55
CA THR A 99 -8.24 -1.81 20.66
C THR A 99 -6.94 -1.17 20.19
N ARG A 100 -7.03 -0.24 19.23
CA ARG A 100 -5.90 0.61 18.84
C ARG A 100 -5.63 1.62 19.94
N ILE A 101 -4.34 1.84 20.22
CA ILE A 101 -3.87 2.89 21.12
C ILE A 101 -4.14 4.24 20.41
N GLY A 102 -5.26 4.90 20.72
CA GLY A 102 -5.50 6.32 20.39
C GLY A 102 -6.54 6.65 19.32
N ASP A 103 -7.03 7.89 19.41
CA ASP A 103 -8.20 8.50 18.73
C ASP A 103 -7.93 8.93 17.27
N GLU A 104 -7.11 8.17 16.52
CA GLU A 104 -6.54 8.59 15.23
C GLU A 104 -7.10 7.84 14.01
N LEU A 105 -8.43 7.70 13.95
CA LEU A 105 -9.14 6.99 12.88
C LEU A 105 -8.98 7.60 11.46
N SER A 106 -8.51 8.84 11.31
CA SER A 106 -8.70 9.60 10.05
C SER A 106 -7.54 9.55 9.04
N LEU A 107 -6.37 9.02 9.41
CA LEU A 107 -5.15 9.17 8.58
C LEU A 107 -4.41 7.86 8.25
N VAL A 108 -4.85 6.73 8.79
CA VAL A 108 -4.45 5.39 8.33
C VAL A 108 -5.38 4.94 7.22
N ILE A 109 -4.83 4.71 6.04
CA ILE A 109 -5.55 4.28 4.84
C ILE A 109 -5.82 2.77 4.94
N THR A 110 -4.77 1.99 5.23
CA THR A 110 -4.83 0.53 5.30
C THR A 110 -3.95 0.01 6.44
N ASP A 111 -4.43 -1.00 7.15
CA ASP A 111 -3.69 -1.75 8.18
C ASP A 111 -3.96 -3.23 7.99
N ILE A 112 -2.98 -3.94 7.44
CA ILE A 112 -3.06 -5.37 7.13
C ILE A 112 -2.00 -6.08 7.96
N VAL A 113 -2.46 -6.85 8.94
CA VAL A 113 -1.61 -7.79 9.66
C VAL A 113 -1.69 -9.14 8.97
N VAL A 114 -0.56 -9.69 8.52
CA VAL A 114 -0.48 -11.05 7.95
C VAL A 114 0.46 -11.94 8.76
N GLU A 115 0.15 -13.22 8.77
CA GLU A 115 1.11 -14.26 9.13
C GLU A 115 1.77 -14.82 7.87
N LEU A 116 3.09 -14.95 7.90
CA LEU A 116 3.86 -15.64 6.87
C LEU A 116 3.97 -17.14 7.18
N GLU A 117 4.28 -17.96 6.18
CA GLU A 117 4.42 -19.41 6.36
C GLU A 117 5.46 -19.83 7.43
N ASP A 118 6.49 -19.00 7.67
CA ASP A 118 7.51 -19.22 8.71
C ASP A 118 7.07 -18.77 10.12
N GLY A 119 5.82 -18.31 10.27
CA GLY A 119 5.24 -17.83 11.53
C GLY A 119 5.57 -16.38 11.86
N THR A 120 6.36 -15.69 11.03
CA THR A 120 6.62 -14.24 11.13
C THR A 120 5.30 -13.48 10.98
N LEU A 121 5.12 -12.43 11.80
CA LEU A 121 4.02 -11.49 11.59
C LEU A 121 4.53 -10.24 10.89
N ALA A 122 3.84 -9.81 9.84
CA ALA A 122 4.11 -8.55 9.17
C ALA A 122 2.87 -7.67 9.28
N ASN A 123 3.05 -6.45 9.77
CA ASN A 123 2.05 -5.40 9.65
C ASN A 123 2.41 -4.48 8.49
N ILE A 124 1.45 -4.29 7.60
CA ILE A 124 1.54 -3.43 6.44
C ILE A 124 0.57 -2.28 6.67
N GLU A 125 1.14 -1.09 6.86
CA GLU A 125 0.38 0.12 7.05
C GLU A 125 0.59 1.09 5.88
N VAL A 126 -0.50 1.67 5.42
CA VAL A 126 -0.46 2.75 4.43
C VAL A 126 -1.00 4.01 5.08
N GLN A 127 -0.20 5.07 5.10
CA GLN A 127 -0.54 6.32 5.78
C GLN A 127 -0.72 7.45 4.76
N LYS A 128 -1.79 8.23 4.94
CA LYS A 128 -2.14 9.36 4.04
C LYS A 128 -1.26 10.59 4.26
N LEU A 129 -0.76 10.74 5.47
CA LEU A 129 0.19 11.77 5.87
C LEU A 129 1.29 11.03 6.62
N GLY A 130 2.53 11.19 6.16
CA GLY A 130 3.69 10.88 7.01
C GLY A 130 3.65 11.84 8.18
N TYR A 131 3.03 11.43 9.28
CA TYR A 131 3.01 12.25 10.48
C TYR A 131 4.45 12.54 10.90
N ALA A 132 4.68 13.73 11.47
CA ALA A 132 5.85 13.94 12.29
C ALA A 132 5.91 12.76 13.29
N PHE A 133 7.07 12.13 13.49
CA PHE A 133 7.27 10.97 14.39
C PHE A 133 6.98 9.56 13.81
N THR A 134 7.34 9.30 12.54
CA THR A 134 7.23 7.95 11.94
C THR A 134 8.03 6.89 12.70
N GLY A 135 9.20 7.23 13.28
CA GLY A 135 10.08 6.29 13.98
C GLY A 135 9.56 5.88 15.36
N GLU A 136 9.13 6.85 16.17
CA GLU A 136 8.55 6.62 17.49
C GLU A 136 7.28 5.76 17.38
N ARG A 137 6.44 6.06 16.37
CA ARG A 137 5.21 5.30 16.11
C ARG A 137 5.50 3.89 15.60
N ALA A 138 6.44 3.73 14.66
CA ALA A 138 6.84 2.41 14.19
C ALA A 138 7.38 1.54 15.34
N SER A 139 8.02 2.14 16.34
CA SER A 139 8.47 1.45 17.55
C SER A 139 7.29 0.94 18.38
N CYS A 140 6.26 1.77 18.60
CA CYS A 140 5.03 1.36 19.30
C CYS A 140 4.31 0.21 18.58
N TYR A 141 4.16 0.29 17.25
CA TYR A 141 3.50 -0.78 16.49
C TYR A 141 4.30 -2.07 16.45
N SER A 142 5.62 -1.98 16.30
CA SER A 142 6.47 -3.17 16.34
C SER A 142 6.42 -3.85 17.71
N ALA A 143 6.37 -3.06 18.80
CA ALA A 143 6.20 -3.58 20.15
C ALA A 143 4.84 -4.27 20.35
N ASP A 144 3.75 -3.66 19.85
CA ASP A 144 2.41 -4.26 19.90
C ASP A 144 2.34 -5.58 19.13
N LEU A 145 2.88 -5.63 17.91
CA LEU A 145 2.93 -6.86 17.11
C LEU A 145 3.73 -7.97 17.80
N LEU A 146 4.86 -7.61 18.43
CA LEU A 146 5.67 -8.56 19.17
C LEU A 146 4.90 -9.14 20.36
N LEU A 147 4.15 -8.31 21.09
CA LEU A 147 3.30 -8.75 22.20
C LEU A 147 2.15 -9.65 21.73
N ARG A 148 1.52 -9.32 20.60
CA ARG A 148 0.48 -10.17 19.97
C ARG A 148 1.05 -11.53 19.59
N GLN A 149 2.22 -11.55 18.96
CA GLN A 149 2.90 -12.78 18.60
C GLN A 149 3.25 -13.61 19.83
N TYR A 150 3.78 -12.97 20.88
CA TYR A 150 4.07 -13.61 22.15
C TYR A 150 2.84 -14.29 22.76
N LYS A 151 1.73 -13.56 22.87
CA LYS A 151 0.48 -14.09 23.43
C LYS A 151 0.02 -15.31 22.64
N ARG A 152 -0.01 -15.21 21.31
CA ARG A 152 -0.45 -16.29 20.43
C ARG A 152 0.42 -17.55 20.52
N VAL A 153 1.74 -17.39 20.47
CA VAL A 153 2.68 -18.52 20.53
C VAL A 153 2.67 -19.16 21.91
N ARG A 154 2.60 -18.35 22.99
CA ARG A 154 2.48 -18.85 24.36
C ARG A 154 1.18 -19.63 24.58
N ASP A 155 0.06 -19.12 24.09
CA ASP A 155 -1.24 -19.78 24.24
C ASP A 155 -1.30 -21.10 23.43
N SER A 156 -0.64 -21.15 22.28
CA SER A 156 -0.53 -22.35 21.45
C SER A 156 0.40 -23.42 22.04
N LEU A 157 1.61 -23.04 22.46
CA LEU A 157 2.63 -23.98 22.95
C LEU A 157 2.48 -24.32 24.45
N LYS A 158 1.77 -23.48 25.21
CA LYS A 158 1.53 -23.63 26.65
C LYS A 158 2.83 -23.89 27.41
N THR A 159 2.99 -25.08 28.00
CA THR A 159 4.16 -25.48 28.79
C THR A 159 5.42 -25.67 27.94
N ASN A 160 5.29 -25.88 26.63
CA ASN A 160 6.42 -26.07 25.71
C ASN A 160 6.95 -24.73 25.16
N PHE A 161 6.45 -23.60 25.67
CA PHE A 161 6.85 -22.28 25.24
C PHE A 161 8.30 -21.95 25.60
N SER A 162 9.02 -21.35 24.65
CA SER A 162 10.29 -20.66 24.86
C SER A 162 10.29 -19.32 24.11
N TYR A 163 11.01 -18.33 24.62
CA TYR A 163 11.23 -17.07 23.90
C TYR A 163 11.91 -17.27 22.54
N LYS A 164 12.63 -18.39 22.34
CA LYS A 164 13.19 -18.77 21.03
C LYS A 164 12.12 -19.11 19.98
N ASN A 165 10.87 -19.34 20.39
CA ASN A 165 9.75 -19.60 19.47
C ASN A 165 9.11 -18.32 18.92
N ILE A 166 9.54 -17.14 19.39
CA ILE A 166 9.06 -15.86 18.86
C ILE A 166 9.82 -15.55 17.57
N ALA A 167 9.09 -15.55 16.47
CA ALA A 167 9.55 -15.09 15.17
C ALA A 167 9.71 -13.56 15.13
N PRO A 168 10.51 -13.02 14.20
CA PRO A 168 10.57 -11.58 13.98
C PRO A 168 9.20 -10.97 13.67
N VAL A 169 9.09 -9.66 13.84
CA VAL A 169 7.96 -8.86 13.37
C VAL A 169 8.45 -7.76 12.44
N TYR A 170 7.65 -7.44 11.43
CA TYR A 170 7.93 -6.35 10.50
C TYR A 170 6.80 -5.31 10.55
N THR A 171 7.17 -4.04 10.61
CA THR A 171 6.25 -2.90 10.40
C THR A 171 6.69 -2.20 9.14
N ILE A 172 5.87 -2.28 8.08
CA ILE A 172 6.15 -1.67 6.78
C ILE A 172 5.17 -0.53 6.59
N VAL A 173 5.69 0.69 6.42
CA VAL A 173 4.86 1.89 6.24
C VAL A 173 5.09 2.45 4.84
N PHE A 174 4.01 2.56 4.07
CA PHE A 174 3.99 3.28 2.80
C PHE A 174 3.56 4.73 3.01
N LEU A 175 4.28 5.65 2.38
CA LEU A 175 4.06 7.10 2.43
C LEU A 175 3.85 7.63 1.01
N GLU A 176 2.82 8.46 0.81
CA GLU A 176 2.52 9.16 -0.45
C GLU A 176 2.63 10.68 -0.30
#